data_AF-A0A7C9E455-F1
#
_entry.id   AF-A0A7C9E455-F1
#
_cell.length_a   1.000
_cell.length_b   1.000
_cell.length_c   1.000
_cell.angle_alpha   90.00
_cell.angle_beta   90.00
_cell.angle_gamma   90.00
#
_symmetry.space_group_name_H-M   'P 1'
#
loop_
_entity.id
_entity.type
_entity.pdbx_description
1 polymer ?
#
loop_
_entity_poly.entity_id
_entity_poly.type
_entity_poly.pdbx_seq_one_letter_code
_entity_poly.pdbx_strand_id
1 'polypeptide(L)'
;EKRVSWQLDQASLKELMIPSFSHTCGTLLDVELVSRLVKRFTGLDEGVKSGAALVKVAKLVDCYLAEAAVDCSLSLGEFIELAGALPPHARATDDGLYRAIDTYLKAHPGVSKQERKLLCRLIDTRKLSPEASLHASQNERLPVRAVIQVLFSEQNKLTRHLDWSGSLGGVRSPSPNAFGLELPARCLSKREVMAQQVEIKRLKEDVVRLQDQINALQGQLDRLVEKKRGFFRWRRFSLVSGFRNVNESGRSEGIGERDFGEVGFGRHTPIAVDHMKSNQLVKGKTPLRWRKSLS
;
A
#
# COMPACT_ATOMS: atom_id res chain seq x y z
N GLU A 1 24.98 -23.37 0.58
CA GLU A 1 24.35 -22.42 1.54
C GLU A 1 24.87 -20.99 1.45
N LYS A 2 26.15 -20.68 1.76
CA LYS A 2 26.66 -19.29 1.86
C LYS A 2 26.26 -18.36 0.69
N ARG A 3 26.48 -18.78 -0.56
CA ARG A 3 26.11 -18.00 -1.75
C ARG A 3 24.60 -17.80 -1.88
N VAL A 4 23.81 -18.83 -1.59
CA VAL A 4 22.34 -18.79 -1.65
C VAL A 4 21.79 -17.84 -0.60
N SER A 5 22.33 -17.89 0.63
CA SER A 5 21.95 -16.97 1.70
C SER A 5 22.12 -15.50 1.30
N TRP A 6 23.15 -15.15 0.53
CA TRP A 6 23.39 -13.76 0.11
C TRP A 6 22.42 -13.26 -0.96
N GLN A 7 21.76 -14.16 -1.67
CA GLN A 7 20.85 -13.84 -2.77
C GLN A 7 19.39 -14.15 -2.41
N LEU A 8 19.10 -14.33 -1.12
CA LEU A 8 17.78 -14.74 -0.65
C LEU A 8 16.70 -13.69 -0.98
N ASP A 9 17.08 -12.42 -1.13
CA ASP A 9 16.20 -11.33 -1.55
C ASP A 9 15.81 -11.36 -3.03
N GLN A 10 16.52 -12.17 -3.83
CA GLN A 10 16.25 -12.42 -5.25
C GLN A 10 15.51 -13.74 -5.47
N ALA A 11 15.42 -14.59 -4.44
CA ALA A 11 14.77 -15.88 -4.52
C ALA A 11 13.24 -15.74 -4.56
N SER A 12 12.60 -16.68 -5.26
CA SER A 12 11.16 -16.85 -5.26
C SER A 12 10.72 -17.89 -4.22
N LEU A 13 9.44 -17.87 -3.84
CA LEU A 13 8.86 -18.87 -2.95
C LEU A 13 9.08 -20.30 -3.47
N LYS A 14 8.86 -20.51 -4.77
CA LYS A 14 9.00 -21.82 -5.41
C LYS A 14 10.42 -22.38 -5.30
N GLU A 15 11.43 -21.52 -5.38
CA GLU A 15 12.85 -21.94 -5.23
C GLU A 15 13.21 -22.25 -3.77
N LEU A 16 12.48 -21.68 -2.81
CA LEU A 16 12.67 -21.93 -1.38
C LEU A 16 11.92 -23.19 -0.89
N MET A 17 10.93 -23.67 -1.66
CA MET A 17 10.19 -24.91 -1.38
C MET A 17 11.03 -26.15 -1.71
N ILE A 18 12.08 -26.36 -0.92
CA ILE A 18 12.98 -27.50 -1.04
C ILE A 18 12.37 -28.69 -0.28
N PRO A 19 12.10 -29.82 -0.95
CA PRO A 19 11.60 -31.02 -0.29
C PRO A 19 12.59 -31.55 0.74
N SER A 20 12.08 -32.06 1.86
CA SER A 20 12.89 -32.82 2.80
C SER A 20 13.17 -34.22 2.23
N PHE A 21 14.42 -34.67 2.28
CA PHE A 21 14.83 -36.02 1.84
C PHE A 21 15.28 -36.91 3.00
N SER A 22 14.94 -36.55 4.24
CA SER A 22 15.36 -37.31 5.41
C SER A 22 14.39 -38.46 5.69
N HIS A 23 14.92 -39.67 5.86
CA HIS A 23 14.15 -40.86 6.24
C HIS A 23 13.59 -40.80 7.67
N THR A 24 14.06 -39.86 8.49
CA THR A 24 13.64 -39.67 9.88
C THR A 24 12.80 -38.41 10.09
N CYS A 25 12.68 -37.55 9.07
CA CYS A 25 11.90 -36.32 9.15
C CYS A 25 10.54 -36.54 8.51
N GLY A 26 9.47 -36.28 9.25
CA GLY A 26 8.10 -36.38 8.73
C GLY A 26 7.69 -35.22 7.83
N THR A 27 8.48 -34.15 7.78
CA THR A 27 8.13 -32.92 7.06
C THR A 27 8.29 -33.05 5.56
N LEU A 28 7.40 -32.39 4.81
CA LEU A 28 7.44 -32.31 3.36
C LEU A 28 8.54 -31.36 2.88
N LEU A 29 8.84 -30.30 3.66
CA LEU A 29 9.81 -29.27 3.34
C LEU A 29 11.00 -29.29 4.31
N ASP A 30 12.18 -28.95 3.80
CA ASP A 30 13.39 -28.78 4.60
C ASP A 30 13.41 -27.40 5.27
N VAL A 31 12.61 -27.27 6.34
CA VAL A 31 12.48 -26.03 7.13
C VAL A 31 13.78 -25.67 7.84
N GLU A 32 14.55 -26.66 8.27
CA GLU A 32 15.84 -26.46 8.93
C GLU A 32 16.86 -25.81 7.98
N LEU A 33 16.93 -26.25 6.72
CA LEU A 33 17.75 -25.60 5.69
C LEU A 33 17.35 -24.13 5.51
N VAL A 34 16.04 -23.84 5.39
CA VAL A 34 15.54 -22.47 5.23
C VAL A 34 15.89 -21.62 6.46
N SER A 35 15.72 -22.14 7.68
CA SER A 35 16.15 -21.48 8.92
C SER A 35 17.64 -21.12 8.89
N ARG A 36 18.50 -22.06 8.50
CA ARG A 36 19.95 -21.81 8.36
C ARG A 36 20.26 -20.77 7.29
N LEU A 37 19.56 -20.78 6.16
CA LEU A 37 19.75 -19.78 5.09
C LEU A 37 19.36 -18.38 5.56
N VAL A 38 18.22 -18.23 6.25
CA VAL A 38 17.73 -16.95 6.79
C VAL A 38 18.67 -16.42 7.86
N LYS A 39 19.09 -17.26 8.82
CA LYS A 39 20.05 -16.87 9.87
C LYS A 39 21.38 -16.39 9.29
N ARG A 40 21.87 -17.03 8.22
CA ARG A 40 23.09 -16.59 7.51
C ARG A 40 22.88 -15.26 6.78
N PHE A 41 21.70 -15.02 6.21
CA PHE A 41 21.37 -13.74 5.58
C PHE A 41 21.29 -12.61 6.63
N THR A 42 20.66 -12.87 7.78
CA THR A 42 20.52 -11.86 8.84
C THR A 42 21.84 -11.60 9.58
N GLY A 43 22.73 -12.59 9.68
CA GLY A 43 24.09 -12.42 10.18
C GLY A 43 25.06 -11.75 9.20
N LEU A 44 24.62 -11.37 8.00
CA LEU A 44 25.44 -10.61 7.06
C LEU A 44 25.59 -9.16 7.54
N ASP A 45 26.75 -8.57 7.25
CA ASP A 45 27.03 -7.18 7.63
C ASP A 45 25.99 -6.21 7.04
N GLU A 46 25.59 -5.21 7.82
CA GLU A 46 24.53 -4.25 7.46
C GLU A 46 24.88 -3.47 6.18
N GLY A 47 26.18 -3.31 5.87
CA GLY A 47 26.63 -2.70 4.62
C GLY A 47 26.36 -3.54 3.36
N VAL A 48 26.13 -4.86 3.51
CA VAL A 48 25.91 -5.79 2.39
C VAL A 48 24.43 -6.03 2.13
N LYS A 49 23.58 -5.96 3.17
CA LYS A 49 22.13 -6.15 3.06
C LYS A 49 21.41 -4.79 3.10
N SER A 50 20.77 -4.42 1.99
CA SER A 50 19.89 -3.24 1.99
C SER A 50 18.65 -3.51 2.84
N GLY A 51 18.10 -2.48 3.50
CA GLY A 51 16.79 -2.58 4.17
C GLY A 51 15.69 -3.08 3.24
N ALA A 52 15.75 -2.76 1.94
CA ALA A 52 14.81 -3.29 0.94
C ALA A 52 14.96 -4.81 0.74
N ALA A 53 16.20 -5.32 0.75
CA ALA A 53 16.48 -6.76 0.65
C ALA A 53 15.93 -7.49 1.89
N LEU A 54 16.12 -6.90 3.08
CA LEU A 54 15.60 -7.45 4.33
C LEU A 54 14.06 -7.54 4.35
N VAL A 55 13.36 -6.52 3.84
CA VAL A 55 11.90 -6.53 3.70
C VAL A 55 11.43 -7.60 2.69
N LYS A 56 12.14 -7.78 1.57
CA LYS A 56 11.82 -8.84 0.60
C LYS A 56 11.97 -10.23 1.22
N VAL A 57 13.07 -10.47 1.93
CA VAL A 57 13.31 -11.75 2.63
C VAL A 57 12.25 -11.99 3.69
N ALA A 58 11.84 -10.97 4.45
CA ALA A 58 10.78 -11.14 5.44
C ALA A 58 9.45 -11.58 4.82
N LYS A 59 9.05 -10.96 3.70
CA LYS A 59 7.87 -11.40 2.95
C LYS A 59 8.01 -12.82 2.41
N LEU A 60 9.20 -13.17 1.90
CA LEU A 60 9.48 -14.51 1.39
C LEU A 60 9.34 -15.57 2.51
N VAL A 61 9.91 -15.29 3.69
CA VAL A 61 9.82 -16.18 4.86
C VAL A 61 8.40 -16.31 5.37
N ASP A 62 7.64 -15.21 5.45
CA ASP A 62 6.23 -15.26 5.87
C ASP A 62 5.37 -16.07 4.86
N CYS A 63 5.65 -15.94 3.56
CA CYS A 63 5.02 -16.77 2.54
C CYS A 63 5.39 -18.25 2.68
N TYR A 64 6.66 -18.55 2.87
CA TYR A 64 7.16 -19.91 3.08
C TYR A 64 6.55 -20.56 4.33
N LEU A 65 6.54 -19.85 5.46
CA LEU A 65 5.94 -20.33 6.71
C LEU A 65 4.47 -20.65 6.54
N ALA A 66 3.73 -19.88 5.74
CA ALA A 66 2.32 -20.16 5.50
C ALA A 66 2.09 -21.45 4.68
N GLU A 67 2.99 -21.78 3.75
CA GLU A 67 2.94 -23.06 3.01
C GLU A 67 3.40 -24.22 3.90
N ALA A 68 4.52 -24.05 4.62
CA ALA A 68 5.05 -25.06 5.52
C ALA A 68 4.08 -25.39 6.67
N ALA A 69 3.32 -24.40 7.14
CA ALA A 69 2.35 -24.56 8.22
C ALA A 69 1.17 -25.48 7.89
N VAL A 70 0.94 -25.82 6.62
CA VAL A 70 -0.09 -26.79 6.20
C VAL A 70 0.31 -28.21 6.58
N ASP A 71 1.60 -28.48 6.72
CA ASP A 71 2.13 -29.79 7.09
C ASP A 71 1.98 -30.04 8.59
N CYS A 72 1.16 -31.03 8.97
CA CYS A 72 0.89 -31.41 10.36
C CYS A 72 2.11 -31.96 11.11
N SER A 73 3.19 -32.29 10.40
CA SER A 73 4.44 -32.77 10.99
C SER A 73 5.41 -31.64 11.35
N LEU A 74 5.13 -30.39 10.95
CA LEU A 74 5.94 -29.23 11.30
C LEU A 74 5.90 -28.95 12.80
N SER A 75 7.06 -29.02 13.45
CA SER A 75 7.13 -28.75 14.87
C SER A 75 6.93 -27.26 15.18
N LEU A 76 6.33 -26.98 16.34
CA LEU A 76 6.17 -25.61 16.83
C LEU A 76 7.52 -24.90 16.98
N GLY A 77 8.55 -25.64 17.40
CA GLY A 77 9.90 -25.11 17.61
C GLY A 77 10.48 -24.55 16.31
N GLU A 78 10.44 -25.33 15.23
CA GLU A 78 10.91 -24.91 13.90
C GLU A 78 10.13 -23.71 13.37
N PHE A 79 8.81 -23.70 13.55
CA PHE A 79 7.97 -22.57 13.15
C PHE A 79 8.39 -21.28 13.88
N ILE A 80 8.50 -21.32 15.21
CA ILE A 80 8.88 -20.15 16.03
C ILE A 80 10.30 -19.69 15.71
N GLU A 81 11.23 -20.64 15.54
CA GLU A 81 12.62 -20.35 15.23
C GLU A 81 12.76 -19.60 13.90
N LEU A 82 12.10 -20.08 12.85
CA LEU A 82 12.15 -19.44 11.54
C LEU A 82 11.41 -18.09 11.54
N ALA A 83 10.24 -18.00 12.17
CA ALA A 83 9.49 -16.75 12.28
C ALA A 83 10.26 -15.65 13.03
N GLY A 84 11.03 -16.05 14.05
CA GLY A 84 11.87 -15.18 14.88
C GLY A 84 13.29 -14.95 14.37
N ALA A 85 13.70 -15.59 13.25
CA ALA A 85 15.05 -15.43 12.70
C ALA A 85 15.31 -14.03 12.10
N LEU A 86 14.24 -13.27 11.85
CA LEU A 86 14.28 -11.93 11.27
C LEU A 86 14.08 -10.84 12.32
N PRO A 87 14.75 -9.68 12.20
CA PRO A 87 14.59 -8.59 13.14
C PRO A 87 13.20 -7.94 13.03
N PRO A 88 12.66 -7.35 14.12
CA PRO A 88 11.29 -6.82 14.14
C PRO A 88 11.01 -5.73 13.10
N HIS A 89 12.01 -4.96 12.68
CA HIS A 89 11.86 -3.89 11.69
C HIS A 89 11.87 -4.39 10.24
N ALA A 90 12.18 -5.68 10.00
CA ALA A 90 12.11 -6.28 8.66
C ALA A 90 10.67 -6.35 8.14
N ARG A 91 9.69 -6.44 9.05
CA ARG A 91 8.26 -6.46 8.74
C ARG A 91 7.65 -5.08 8.94
N ALA A 92 7.22 -4.47 7.83
CA ALA A 92 6.39 -3.27 7.85
C ALA A 92 4.94 -3.60 8.22
N THR A 93 4.46 -4.76 7.77
CA THR A 93 3.14 -5.32 8.11
C THR A 93 3.33 -6.77 8.54
N ASP A 94 2.51 -7.22 9.50
CA ASP A 94 2.57 -8.58 10.04
C ASP A 94 1.50 -9.51 9.45
N ASP A 95 0.79 -9.08 8.41
CA ASP A 95 -0.30 -9.84 7.78
C ASP A 95 0.16 -11.21 7.27
N GLY A 96 1.35 -11.29 6.67
CA GLY A 96 1.94 -12.55 6.19
C GLY A 96 2.23 -13.51 7.34
N LEU A 97 2.83 -13.01 8.41
CA LEU A 97 3.09 -13.79 9.62
C LEU A 97 1.79 -14.23 10.31
N TYR A 98 0.78 -13.36 10.38
CA TYR A 98 -0.55 -13.72 10.87
C TYR A 98 -1.17 -14.83 10.04
N ARG A 99 -1.12 -14.74 8.70
CA ARG A 99 -1.59 -15.82 7.81
C ARG A 99 -0.90 -17.14 8.10
N ALA A 100 0.43 -17.12 8.27
CA ALA A 100 1.19 -18.33 8.58
C ALA A 100 0.77 -18.96 9.92
N ILE A 101 0.62 -18.13 10.97
CA ILE A 101 0.17 -18.60 12.29
C ILE A 101 -1.26 -19.12 12.22
N ASP A 102 -2.15 -18.42 11.50
CA ASP A 102 -3.53 -18.85 11.32
C ASP A 102 -3.58 -20.21 10.64
N THR A 103 -2.84 -20.42 9.56
CA THR A 103 -2.73 -21.72 8.88
C THR A 103 -2.18 -22.79 9.81
N TYR A 104 -1.12 -22.50 10.57
CA TYR A 104 -0.54 -23.45 11.51
C TYR A 104 -1.57 -23.92 12.54
N LEU A 105 -2.33 -22.98 13.12
CA LEU A 105 -3.39 -23.29 14.08
C LEU A 105 -4.57 -24.04 13.44
N LYS A 106 -4.81 -23.93 12.12
CA LYS A 106 -5.82 -24.75 11.41
C LYS A 106 -5.33 -26.18 11.24
N ALA A 107 -4.09 -26.37 10.82
CA ALA A 107 -3.53 -27.69 10.54
C ALA A 107 -3.17 -28.47 11.83
N HIS A 108 -2.93 -27.77 12.95
CA HIS A 108 -2.47 -28.38 14.20
C HIS A 108 -3.49 -28.16 15.34
N PRO A 109 -4.63 -28.88 15.35
CA PRO A 109 -5.65 -28.72 16.39
C PRO A 109 -5.16 -29.11 17.80
N GLY A 110 -4.11 -29.95 17.88
CA GLY A 110 -3.49 -30.41 19.13
C GLY A 110 -2.66 -29.35 19.88
N VAL A 111 -2.45 -28.17 19.29
CA VAL A 111 -1.66 -27.09 19.92
C VAL A 111 -2.35 -26.58 21.19
N SER A 112 -1.62 -26.65 22.29
CA SER A 112 -2.06 -26.26 23.64
C SER A 112 -2.31 -24.74 23.76
N LYS A 113 -3.07 -24.33 24.77
CA LYS A 113 -3.34 -22.91 25.05
C LYS A 113 -2.06 -22.08 25.23
N GLN A 114 -1.02 -22.68 25.82
CA GLN A 114 0.25 -21.99 26.05
C GLN A 114 1.02 -21.79 24.74
N GLU A 115 1.01 -22.78 23.84
CA GLU A 115 1.67 -22.69 22.54
C GLU A 115 0.95 -21.69 21.61
N ARG A 116 -0.39 -21.65 21.63
CA ARG A 116 -1.17 -20.61 20.94
C ARG A 116 -0.75 -19.20 21.39
N LYS A 117 -0.53 -19.04 22.70
CA LYS A 117 -0.04 -17.78 23.28
C LYS A 117 1.39 -17.45 22.83
N LEU A 118 2.27 -18.44 22.65
CA LEU A 118 3.61 -18.21 22.11
C LEU A 118 3.55 -17.75 20.65
N LEU A 119 2.75 -18.41 19.81
CA LEU A 119 2.56 -18.01 18.41
C LEU A 119 2.02 -16.58 18.30
N CYS A 120 0.98 -16.25 19.06
CA CYS A 120 0.37 -14.91 18.99
C CYS A 120 1.32 -13.79 19.48
N ARG A 121 2.34 -14.10 20.29
CA ARG A 121 3.34 -13.12 20.73
C ARG A 121 4.31 -12.71 19.63
N LEU A 122 4.41 -13.48 18.55
CA LEU A 122 5.26 -13.16 17.40
C LEU A 122 4.67 -12.01 16.56
N ILE A 123 3.36 -11.75 16.67
CA ILE A 123 2.64 -10.73 15.90
C ILE A 123 2.61 -9.42 16.68
N ASP A 124 3.04 -8.32 16.05
CA ASP A 124 2.73 -6.97 16.50
C ASP A 124 1.36 -6.55 15.95
N THR A 125 0.33 -6.59 16.79
CA THR A 125 -1.06 -6.26 16.38
C THR A 125 -1.20 -4.86 15.80
N ARG A 126 -0.28 -3.94 16.13
CA ARG A 126 -0.26 -2.58 15.58
C ARG A 126 0.12 -2.54 14.10
N LYS A 127 0.84 -3.56 13.62
CA LYS A 127 1.31 -3.69 12.24
C LYS A 127 0.37 -4.52 11.35
N LEU A 128 -0.75 -4.98 11.89
CA LEU A 128 -1.79 -5.62 11.10
C LEU A 128 -2.56 -4.59 10.27
N SER A 129 -2.90 -4.95 9.03
CA SER A 129 -3.86 -4.20 8.22
C SER A 129 -5.28 -4.30 8.83
N PRO A 130 -6.20 -3.38 8.50
CA PRO A 130 -7.58 -3.44 9.01
C PRO A 130 -8.28 -4.75 8.66
N GLU A 131 -8.04 -5.29 7.47
CA GLU A 131 -8.59 -6.59 7.03
C GLU A 131 -8.04 -7.75 7.85
N ALA A 132 -6.71 -7.78 8.09
CA ALA A 132 -6.09 -8.81 8.92
C ALA A 132 -6.55 -8.70 10.38
N SER A 133 -6.68 -7.48 10.91
CA SER A 133 -7.22 -7.20 12.24
C SER A 133 -8.67 -7.68 12.39
N LEU A 134 -9.52 -7.44 11.38
CA LEU A 134 -10.90 -7.91 11.35
C LEU A 134 -10.94 -9.44 11.42
N HIS A 135 -10.18 -10.11 10.55
CA HIS A 135 -10.11 -11.57 10.56
C HIS A 135 -9.58 -12.11 11.90
N ALA A 136 -8.54 -11.50 12.46
CA ALA A 136 -7.99 -11.89 13.77
C ALA A 136 -8.99 -11.69 14.91
N SER A 137 -9.83 -10.65 14.86
CA SER A 137 -10.83 -10.39 15.89
C SER A 137 -11.94 -11.43 15.96
N GLN A 138 -12.20 -12.12 14.84
CA GLN A 138 -13.23 -13.16 14.70
C GLN A 138 -12.67 -14.58 14.85
N ASN A 139 -11.36 -14.72 15.03
CA ASN A 139 -10.69 -16.01 15.01
C ASN A 139 -10.72 -16.68 16.39
N GLU A 140 -11.60 -17.67 16.56
CA GLU A 140 -11.77 -18.44 17.82
C GLU A 140 -10.54 -19.25 18.23
N ARG A 141 -9.58 -19.49 17.32
CA ARG A 141 -8.35 -20.22 17.63
C ARG A 141 -7.33 -19.36 18.38
N LEU A 142 -7.47 -18.03 18.36
CA LEU A 142 -6.59 -17.11 19.06
C LEU A 142 -6.98 -16.99 20.55
N PRO A 143 -6.02 -16.82 21.47
CA PRO A 143 -6.32 -16.49 22.85
C PRO A 143 -7.10 -15.17 22.94
N VAL A 144 -8.10 -15.11 23.83
CA VAL A 144 -8.93 -13.90 24.07
C VAL A 144 -8.09 -12.64 24.27
N ARG A 145 -6.96 -12.74 24.98
CA ARG A 145 -6.04 -11.61 25.19
C ARG A 145 -5.48 -11.05 23.88
N ALA A 146 -5.15 -11.90 22.91
CA ALA A 146 -4.65 -11.47 21.60
C ALA A 146 -5.75 -10.75 20.81
N VAL A 147 -6.97 -11.28 20.83
CA VAL A 147 -8.15 -10.64 20.20
C VAL A 147 -8.40 -9.24 20.77
N ILE A 148 -8.36 -9.09 22.09
CA ILE A 148 -8.50 -7.77 22.75
C ILE A 148 -7.39 -6.80 22.30
N GLN A 149 -6.15 -7.28 22.17
CA GLN A 149 -5.03 -6.44 21.71
C GLN A 149 -5.20 -5.98 20.26
N VAL A 150 -5.73 -6.83 19.39
CA VAL A 150 -6.08 -6.46 18.01
C VAL A 150 -7.16 -5.38 18.01
N LEU A 151 -8.27 -5.60 18.71
CA LEU A 151 -9.38 -4.63 18.79
C LEU A 151 -8.94 -3.27 19.33
N PHE A 152 -8.11 -3.26 20.38
CA PHE A 152 -7.60 -2.01 20.96
C PHE A 152 -6.62 -1.29 20.01
N SER A 153 -5.82 -2.03 19.25
CA SER A 153 -4.93 -1.43 18.25
C SER A 153 -5.69 -0.76 17.11
N GLU A 154 -6.83 -1.35 16.68
CA GLU A 154 -7.72 -0.73 15.69
C GLU A 154 -8.40 0.52 16.24
N GLN A 155 -8.91 0.47 17.48
CA GLN A 155 -9.48 1.65 18.15
C GLN A 155 -8.48 2.81 18.20
N ASN A 156 -7.22 2.55 18.57
CA ASN A 156 -6.19 3.58 18.59
C ASN A 156 -5.86 4.16 17.20
N LYS A 157 -5.88 3.34 16.14
CA LYS A 157 -5.68 3.82 14.75
C LYS A 157 -6.81 4.77 14.35
N LEU A 158 -8.06 4.41 14.66
CA LEU A 158 -9.25 5.24 14.39
C LEU A 158 -9.23 6.53 15.20
N THR A 159 -8.94 6.45 16.51
CA THR A 159 -8.85 7.63 17.38
C THR A 159 -7.77 8.60 16.90
N ARG A 160 -6.59 8.11 16.49
CA ARG A 160 -5.53 8.97 15.91
C ARG A 160 -5.96 9.65 14.62
N HIS A 161 -6.72 8.96 13.77
CA HIS A 161 -7.25 9.55 12.54
C HIS A 161 -8.26 10.67 12.85
N LEU A 162 -9.06 10.50 13.91
CA LEU A 162 -10.02 11.51 14.39
C LEU A 162 -9.31 12.70 15.06
N ASP A 163 -8.28 12.45 15.87
CA ASP A 163 -7.48 13.49 16.52
C ASP A 163 -6.69 14.32 15.50
N TRP A 164 -6.19 13.70 14.43
CA TRP A 164 -5.52 14.42 13.33
C TRP A 164 -6.48 15.32 12.55
N SER A 165 -7.74 14.90 12.35
CA SER A 165 -8.78 15.76 11.78
C SER A 165 -9.33 16.81 12.74
N GLY A 166 -9.12 16.66 14.06
CA GLY A 166 -9.63 17.56 15.09
C GLY A 166 -8.65 18.60 15.62
N SER A 167 -7.36 18.50 15.30
CA SER A 167 -6.31 19.21 16.04
C SER A 167 -5.53 20.22 15.19
N LEU A 168 -6.17 21.34 14.84
CA LEU A 168 -5.49 22.60 14.53
C LEU A 168 -5.83 23.73 15.54
N GLY A 169 -6.46 23.43 16.68
CA GLY A 169 -6.83 24.45 17.66
C GLY A 169 -6.61 24.02 19.12
N GLY A 170 -5.50 24.48 19.72
CA GLY A 170 -5.47 24.89 21.13
C GLY A 170 -5.23 23.81 22.21
N VAL A 171 -3.97 23.70 22.62
CA VAL A 171 -3.41 23.38 23.96
C VAL A 171 -4.40 22.99 25.09
N ARG A 172 -4.29 21.76 25.63
CA ARG A 172 -3.90 21.45 27.04
C ARG A 172 -4.01 19.95 27.36
N SER A 173 -2.85 19.37 27.71
CA SER A 173 -2.57 18.30 28.70
C SER A 173 -3.48 17.05 28.80
N PRO A 174 -2.94 15.82 28.68
CA PRO A 174 -3.66 14.61 29.08
C PRO A 174 -3.52 14.40 30.60
N SER A 175 -4.64 14.42 31.34
CA SER A 175 -4.68 13.87 32.71
C SER A 175 -4.91 12.35 32.66
N PRO A 176 -4.21 11.56 33.49
CA PRO A 176 -4.34 10.12 33.54
C PRO A 176 -5.40 9.77 34.58
N ASN A 177 -6.67 9.62 34.19
CA ASN A 177 -7.67 8.83 34.90
C ASN A 177 -9.01 8.84 34.14
N ALA A 178 -9.23 7.81 33.33
CA ALA A 178 -10.57 7.45 32.86
C ALA A 178 -10.62 5.94 32.56
N PHE A 179 -10.64 5.14 33.63
CA PHE A 179 -11.29 3.83 33.58
C PHE A 179 -12.79 4.08 33.63
N GLY A 180 -13.53 3.73 32.58
CA GLY A 180 -14.99 3.85 32.57
C GLY A 180 -15.58 3.62 31.18
N LEU A 181 -16.37 2.55 31.06
CA LEU A 181 -17.22 2.26 29.92
C LEU A 181 -18.20 3.40 29.65
N GLU A 182 -17.95 4.18 28.60
CA GLU A 182 -18.96 4.75 27.69
C GLU A 182 -18.21 5.56 26.63
N LEU A 183 -18.41 5.24 25.35
CA LEU A 183 -17.90 6.04 24.25
C LEU A 183 -19.08 6.84 23.68
N PRO A 184 -19.37 8.06 24.13
CA PRO A 184 -20.13 8.96 23.30
C PRO A 184 -19.17 9.49 22.25
N ALA A 185 -19.54 9.33 20.98
CA ALA A 185 -19.08 10.23 19.94
C ALA A 185 -19.12 11.65 20.51
N ARG A 186 -17.96 12.32 20.64
CA ARG A 186 -17.94 13.74 21.03
C ARG A 186 -18.79 14.47 19.99
N CYS A 187 -20.01 14.85 20.35
CA CYS A 187 -20.81 15.74 19.53
C CYS A 187 -20.06 17.07 19.46
N LEU A 188 -19.50 17.40 18.29
CA LEU A 188 -18.89 18.69 18.04
C LEU A 188 -19.89 19.79 18.41
N SER A 189 -19.42 20.80 19.14
CA SER A 189 -20.26 21.94 19.49
C SER A 189 -20.77 22.60 18.22
N LYS A 190 -22.01 23.12 18.24
CA LYS A 190 -22.60 23.86 17.11
C LYS A 190 -21.67 24.99 16.61
N ARG A 191 -20.83 25.55 17.50
CA ARG A 191 -19.81 26.55 17.15
C ARG A 191 -18.64 25.97 16.35
N GLU A 192 -18.18 24.77 16.70
CA GLU A 192 -17.08 24.08 16.02
C GLU A 192 -17.50 23.63 14.61
N VAL A 193 -18.72 23.10 14.47
CA VAL A 193 -19.28 22.75 13.15
C VAL A 193 -19.37 23.98 12.24
N MET A 194 -19.81 25.12 12.78
CA MET A 194 -19.86 26.37 12.02
C MET A 194 -18.47 26.89 11.65
N ALA A 195 -17.48 26.80 12.55
CA ALA A 195 -16.11 27.20 12.28
C ALA A 195 -15.49 26.36 11.15
N GLN A 196 -15.65 25.03 11.21
CA GLN A 196 -15.22 24.12 10.14
C GLN A 196 -15.93 24.41 8.82
N GLN A 197 -17.23 24.71 8.85
CA GLN A 197 -17.99 25.05 7.64
C GLN A 197 -17.47 26.34 6.97
N VAL A 198 -17.04 27.32 7.75
CA VAL A 198 -16.43 28.57 7.25
C VAL A 198 -15.06 28.30 6.65
N GLU A 199 -14.22 27.50 7.30
CA GLU A 199 -12.89 27.15 6.81
C GLU A 199 -12.96 26.33 5.51
N ILE A 200 -13.88 25.37 5.43
CA ILE A 200 -14.13 24.62 4.19
C ILE A 200 -14.58 25.54 3.05
N LYS A 201 -15.40 26.55 3.32
CA LYS A 201 -15.82 27.53 2.29
C LYS A 201 -14.63 28.36 1.81
N ARG A 202 -13.82 28.86 2.74
CA ARG A 202 -12.59 29.61 2.42
C ARG A 202 -11.62 28.77 1.59
N LEU A 203 -11.37 27.52 1.99
CA LEU A 203 -10.48 26.61 1.25
C LEU A 203 -11.01 26.32 -0.16
N LYS A 204 -12.33 26.18 -0.33
CA LYS A 204 -12.92 26.03 -1.67
C LYS A 204 -12.70 27.26 -2.55
N GLU A 205 -12.83 28.46 -1.99
CA GLU A 205 -12.53 29.70 -2.71
C GLU A 205 -11.05 29.79 -3.08
N ASP A 206 -10.15 29.44 -2.15
CA ASP A 206 -8.71 29.41 -2.38
C ASP A 206 -8.33 28.44 -3.51
N VAL A 207 -8.97 27.25 -3.55
CA VAL A 207 -8.76 26.26 -4.63
C VAL A 207 -9.19 26.83 -5.99
N VAL A 208 -10.34 27.49 -6.08
CA VAL A 208 -10.79 28.11 -7.33
C VAL A 208 -9.81 29.20 -7.79
N ARG A 209 -9.36 30.06 -6.87
CA ARG A 209 -8.36 31.10 -7.21
C ARG A 209 -7.05 30.50 -7.72
N LEU A 210 -6.58 29.43 -7.07
CA LEU A 210 -5.36 28.73 -7.50
C LEU A 210 -5.55 28.07 -8.88
N GLN A 211 -6.73 27.49 -9.13
CA GLN A 211 -7.06 26.93 -10.44
C GLN A 211 -7.01 28.01 -11.53
N ASP A 212 -7.55 29.21 -11.27
CA ASP A 212 -7.48 30.33 -12.19
C ASP A 212 -6.04 30.80 -12.44
N GLN A 213 -5.20 30.81 -11.40
CA GLN A 213 -3.78 31.11 -11.55
C GLN A 213 -3.05 30.08 -12.41
N ILE A 214 -3.34 28.79 -12.22
CA ILE A 214 -2.77 27.71 -13.05
C ILE A 214 -3.21 27.88 -14.51
N ASN A 215 -4.50 28.13 -14.75
CA ASN A 215 -5.04 28.35 -16.10
C ASN A 215 -4.42 29.59 -16.77
N ALA A 216 -4.21 30.67 -16.02
CA ALA A 216 -3.56 31.87 -16.52
C ALA A 216 -2.08 31.62 -16.89
N LEU A 217 -1.35 30.87 -16.06
CA LEU A 217 0.04 30.50 -16.32
C LEU A 217 0.16 29.53 -17.51
N GLN A 218 -0.77 28.58 -17.66
CA GLN A 218 -0.85 27.72 -18.85
C GLN A 218 -1.08 28.54 -20.11
N GLY A 219 -1.98 29.52 -20.08
CA GLY A 219 -2.19 30.44 -21.21
C GLY A 219 -0.97 31.32 -21.53
N GLN A 220 -0.16 31.68 -20.52
CA GLN A 220 1.12 32.36 -20.76
C GLN A 220 2.14 31.43 -21.42
N LEU A 221 2.21 30.17 -21.00
CA LEU A 221 3.08 29.17 -21.60
C LEU A 221 2.72 28.91 -23.06
N ASP A 222 1.44 28.75 -23.38
CA ASP A 222 0.97 28.56 -24.76
C ASP A 222 1.33 29.75 -25.66
N ARG A 223 1.17 30.99 -25.16
CA ARG A 223 1.58 32.20 -25.89
C ARG A 223 3.10 32.27 -26.11
N LEU A 224 3.90 31.82 -25.14
CA LEU A 224 5.36 31.74 -25.30
C LEU A 224 5.77 30.64 -26.28
N VAL A 225 5.04 29.52 -26.30
CA VAL A 225 5.23 28.42 -27.25
C VAL A 225 4.84 28.83 -28.67
N GLU A 226 3.73 29.54 -28.87
CA GLU A 226 3.31 30.07 -30.16
C GLU A 226 4.29 31.12 -30.71
N LYS A 227 4.79 32.02 -29.86
CA LYS A 227 5.85 32.98 -30.24
C LYS A 227 7.13 32.28 -30.67
N LYS A 228 7.53 31.20 -29.99
CA LYS A 228 8.66 30.36 -30.44
C LYS A 228 8.33 29.63 -31.75
N ARG A 229 7.12 29.10 -31.93
CA ARG A 229 6.69 28.41 -33.15
C ARG A 229 6.63 29.32 -34.38
N GLY A 230 6.27 30.60 -34.20
CA GLY A 230 6.35 31.64 -35.22
C GLY A 230 7.79 32.00 -35.59
N PHE A 231 8.70 32.06 -34.62
CA PHE A 231 10.12 32.33 -34.83
C PHE A 231 10.86 31.19 -35.55
N PHE A 232 10.40 29.95 -35.41
CA PHE A 232 10.96 28.78 -36.09
C PHE A 232 10.44 28.56 -37.53
N ARG A 233 9.34 29.20 -37.96
CA ARG A 233 8.87 29.08 -39.36
C ARG A 233 9.63 29.96 -40.37
N TRP A 234 10.30 31.02 -39.94
CA TRP A 234 11.09 31.87 -40.85
C TRP A 234 12.50 31.33 -41.14
N ARG A 235 13.02 30.41 -40.32
CA ARG A 235 14.34 29.80 -40.56
C ARG A 235 14.38 28.72 -41.65
N ARG A 236 13.25 28.38 -42.29
CA ARG A 236 13.22 27.40 -43.39
C ARG A 236 13.18 28.00 -44.81
N PHE A 237 13.23 29.33 -44.96
CA PHE A 237 13.14 29.98 -46.28
C PHE A 237 14.23 31.01 -46.59
N SER A 238 15.37 31.00 -45.90
CA SER A 238 16.49 31.86 -46.30
C SER A 238 17.82 31.21 -45.96
N LEU A 239 18.69 31.16 -46.98
CA LEU A 239 20.02 30.51 -47.08
C LEU A 239 19.90 29.04 -47.54
N VAL A 240 20.31 28.65 -48.75
CA VAL A 240 21.60 28.96 -49.40
C VAL A 240 21.51 28.92 -50.94
N SER A 241 21.84 30.06 -51.56
CA SER A 241 22.49 30.28 -52.88
C SER A 241 23.31 31.56 -52.66
N GLY A 242 24.62 31.70 -52.84
CA GLY A 242 25.70 30.83 -53.28
C GLY A 242 26.78 31.76 -53.86
N PHE A 243 27.96 31.88 -53.23
CA PHE A 243 29.19 32.43 -53.84
C PHE A 243 30.46 31.92 -53.11
N ARG A 244 31.06 30.83 -53.64
CA ARG A 244 32.42 30.72 -54.26
C ARG A 244 33.55 31.62 -53.66
N ASN A 245 34.79 31.19 -53.31
CA ASN A 245 35.63 30.03 -53.68
C ASN A 245 36.95 29.92 -52.85
N VAL A 246 37.51 28.68 -52.75
CA VAL A 246 38.94 28.22 -52.83
C VAL A 246 39.86 28.51 -51.62
N ASN A 247 40.65 27.58 -51.03
CA ASN A 247 41.27 26.28 -51.36
C ASN A 247 41.32 25.45 -50.03
N GLU A 248 41.32 24.11 -49.94
CA GLU A 248 42.40 23.19 -50.31
C GLU A 248 41.96 21.73 -50.03
N SER A 249 42.10 20.86 -51.05
CA SER A 249 42.42 19.41 -51.03
C SER A 249 41.86 18.45 -49.95
N GLY A 250 41.06 17.47 -50.40
CA GLY A 250 41.31 16.05 -50.07
C GLY A 250 40.12 15.12 -49.75
N ARG A 251 39.73 14.27 -50.73
CA ARG A 251 39.09 12.91 -50.67
C ARG A 251 37.76 12.74 -49.89
N SER A 252 36.59 12.53 -50.51
CA SER A 252 36.03 11.44 -51.36
C SER A 252 35.31 10.31 -50.59
N GLU A 253 34.09 10.00 -51.10
CA GLU A 253 33.15 8.87 -50.83
C GLU A 253 32.23 9.00 -49.59
N GLY A 254 30.91 8.82 -49.60
CA GLY A 254 29.94 8.48 -50.66
C GLY A 254 28.72 7.70 -50.10
N ILE A 255 27.55 8.35 -50.05
CA ILE A 255 26.17 7.84 -50.27
C ILE A 255 25.50 6.88 -49.25
N GLY A 256 24.26 7.21 -48.85
CA GLY A 256 23.25 6.22 -48.42
C GLY A 256 22.04 6.78 -47.65
N GLU A 257 20.97 7.15 -48.35
CA GLU A 257 19.62 7.35 -47.80
C GLU A 257 19.03 6.07 -47.18
N ARG A 258 18.18 6.21 -46.14
CA ARG A 258 16.85 5.57 -46.09
C ARG A 258 15.95 6.11 -44.97
N ASP A 259 14.68 6.19 -45.35
CA ASP A 259 13.48 6.75 -44.71
C ASP A 259 12.85 5.83 -43.63
N PHE A 260 11.86 6.38 -42.93
CA PHE A 260 10.64 5.80 -42.32
C PHE A 260 10.36 6.14 -40.84
N GLY A 261 9.22 6.81 -40.63
CA GLY A 261 8.23 6.31 -39.65
C GLY A 261 7.74 7.28 -38.57
N GLU A 262 6.78 8.13 -38.91
CA GLU A 262 5.89 8.83 -37.97
C GLU A 262 4.64 7.96 -37.74
N VAL A 263 4.23 7.70 -36.49
CA VAL A 263 2.83 7.38 -36.13
C VAL A 263 2.53 7.91 -34.73
N GLY A 264 1.60 8.86 -34.65
CA GLY A 264 1.05 9.39 -33.41
C GLY A 264 -0.14 8.57 -32.89
N PHE A 265 -0.54 8.85 -31.64
CA PHE A 265 -1.86 8.49 -31.12
C PHE A 265 -2.44 9.66 -30.34
N GLY A 266 -3.58 10.16 -30.82
CA GLY A 266 -4.44 11.10 -30.11
C GLY A 266 -5.39 10.41 -29.13
N ARG A 267 -6.03 11.22 -28.27
CA ARG A 267 -7.25 10.85 -27.54
C ARG A 267 -8.24 12.03 -27.54
N HIS A 268 -9.47 11.73 -27.92
CA HIS A 268 -10.68 12.56 -27.82
C HIS A 268 -11.58 11.96 -26.71
N THR A 269 -11.95 12.73 -25.67
CA THR A 269 -13.24 13.46 -25.40
C THR A 269 -14.23 12.63 -24.51
N PRO A 270 -15.42 13.14 -24.08
CA PRO A 270 -15.65 14.12 -22.99
C PRO A 270 -16.85 13.73 -22.05
N ILE A 271 -17.04 14.34 -20.86
CA ILE A 271 -18.38 14.41 -20.22
C ILE A 271 -18.57 15.75 -19.47
N ALA A 272 -19.67 16.43 -19.79
CA ALA A 272 -20.18 17.65 -19.18
C ALA A 272 -21.09 17.36 -17.97
N VAL A 273 -21.20 18.29 -17.02
CA VAL A 273 -22.21 18.26 -15.95
C VAL A 273 -22.80 19.67 -15.80
N ASP A 274 -24.07 19.82 -16.18
CA ASP A 274 -24.84 21.06 -16.07
C ASP A 274 -25.54 21.18 -14.70
N HIS A 275 -25.62 22.42 -14.23
CA HIS A 275 -26.47 22.87 -13.12
C HIS A 275 -27.89 23.19 -13.61
N MET A 276 -28.94 22.99 -12.78
CA MET A 276 -29.83 24.08 -12.30
C MET A 276 -30.93 23.56 -11.34
N LYS A 277 -31.42 24.48 -10.49
CA LYS A 277 -32.33 24.33 -9.35
C LYS A 277 -33.83 24.48 -9.66
N SER A 278 -34.63 24.19 -8.62
CA SER A 278 -35.97 24.73 -8.25
C SER A 278 -37.18 24.04 -8.93
N ASN A 279 -38.35 23.85 -8.31
CA ASN A 279 -38.94 24.41 -7.09
C ASN A 279 -40.03 23.47 -6.52
N GLN A 280 -40.33 23.66 -5.23
CA GLN A 280 -41.62 23.49 -4.51
C GLN A 280 -42.86 22.96 -5.26
N LEU A 281 -43.67 22.09 -4.61
CA LEU A 281 -44.88 22.47 -3.85
C LEU A 281 -45.78 21.24 -3.49
N VAL A 282 -45.95 20.99 -2.18
CA VAL A 282 -47.21 20.70 -1.45
C VAL A 282 -47.99 19.36 -1.58
N LYS A 283 -48.17 18.78 -0.37
CA LYS A 283 -49.30 18.04 0.25
C LYS A 283 -50.01 16.92 -0.52
N GLY A 284 -50.11 15.77 0.18
CA GLY A 284 -51.41 15.30 0.65
C GLY A 284 -51.75 13.83 0.44
N LYS A 285 -51.73 13.07 1.56
CA LYS A 285 -52.71 12.06 2.02
C LYS A 285 -53.22 10.97 1.03
N THR A 286 -52.71 9.74 1.22
CA THR A 286 -53.40 8.47 1.61
C THR A 286 -54.74 8.03 0.93
N PRO A 287 -55.13 6.74 0.96
CA PRO A 287 -54.85 5.75 -0.09
C PRO A 287 -56.15 5.07 -0.62
N LEU A 288 -56.08 4.28 -1.69
CA LEU A 288 -57.18 3.37 -2.06
C LEU A 288 -56.66 1.98 -2.46
N ARG A 289 -57.17 0.98 -1.74
CA ARG A 289 -57.04 -0.48 -1.94
C ARG A 289 -57.60 -0.88 -3.31
N TRP A 290 -57.27 -2.09 -3.77
CA TRP A 290 -58.13 -3.19 -4.29
C TRP A 290 -57.16 -4.21 -4.97
N ARG A 291 -56.80 -5.33 -4.33
CA ARG A 291 -57.42 -6.69 -4.39
C ARG A 291 -57.39 -7.27 -5.82
N LYS A 292 -56.73 -8.39 -6.12
CA LYS A 292 -57.12 -9.82 -5.93
C LYS A 292 -55.97 -10.68 -6.49
N SER A 293 -55.42 -11.69 -5.79
CA SER A 293 -55.89 -13.08 -5.56
C SER A 293 -55.60 -14.08 -6.68
N LEU A 294 -55.19 -15.28 -6.24
CA LEU A 294 -55.11 -16.60 -6.92
C LEU A 294 -53.84 -16.82 -7.76
N SER A 295 -53.08 -17.91 -7.62
CA SER A 295 -53.16 -19.16 -6.84
C SER A 295 -51.75 -19.63 -6.51
#